data_AF-A0A955UQC7-F1
#
_entry.id   AF-A0A955UQC7-F1
#
_cell.length_a   1.000
_cell.length_b   1.000
_cell.length_c   1.000
_cell.angle_alpha   90.00
_cell.angle_beta   90.00
_cell.angle_gamma   90.00
#
_symmetry.space_group_name_H-M   'P 1'
#
loop_
_entity.id
_entity.type
_entity.pdbx_description
1 polymer ?
#
loop_
_entity_poly.entity_id
_entity_poly.type
_entity_poly.pdbx_seq_one_letter_code
_entity_poly.pdbx_strand_id
1 'polypeptide(L)'
;AGVHLADFGTGQMFASIPLGVALGLFLGKQAGVFGMTWLAFRLGLARKPEGTTLAMFYGVALLTGVGFTMSLFIGGLAFDDAANITMVKLGVLAGSLVSGLAGYGVLRWALGRGAPAASAAQGNG
;
A
#
# COMPACT_ATOMS: atom_id res chain seq x y z
N ALA A 1 20.12 -9.02 -1.14
CA ALA A 1 20.07 -9.65 0.20
C ALA A 1 18.72 -10.32 0.38
N GLY A 2 18.69 -11.66 0.51
CA GLY A 2 17.48 -12.43 0.80
C GLY A 2 17.20 -12.50 2.30
N VAL A 3 15.95 -12.78 2.68
CA VAL A 3 15.53 -12.92 4.08
C VAL A 3 15.30 -14.39 4.34
N HIS A 4 16.05 -14.97 5.28
CA HIS A 4 15.90 -16.37 5.66
C HIS A 4 14.71 -16.50 6.60
N LEU A 5 13.54 -16.82 6.04
CA LEU A 5 12.28 -16.89 6.80
C LEU A 5 12.27 -17.99 7.88
N ALA A 6 13.18 -18.97 7.77
CA ALA A 6 13.31 -20.08 8.71
C ALA A 6 13.85 -19.66 10.09
N ASP A 7 14.54 -18.52 10.19
CA ASP A 7 15.12 -18.03 11.45
C ASP A 7 14.11 -17.23 12.30
N PHE A 8 12.91 -16.97 11.76
CA PHE A 8 11.90 -16.14 12.42
C PHE A 8 10.83 -16.98 13.13
N GLY A 9 10.80 -16.91 14.46
CA GLY A 9 9.69 -17.43 15.25
C GLY A 9 8.45 -16.53 15.17
N THR A 10 7.25 -17.11 15.33
CA THR A 10 5.98 -16.34 15.34
C THR A 10 5.97 -15.20 16.36
N GLY A 11 6.68 -15.35 17.49
CA GLY A 11 6.84 -14.30 18.49
C GLY A 11 7.60 -13.06 18.01
N GLN A 12 8.54 -13.22 17.06
CA GLN A 12 9.30 -12.08 16.52
C GLN A 12 8.48 -11.23 15.55
N MET A 13 7.44 -11.79 14.89
CA MET A 13 6.51 -11.00 14.07
C MET A 13 5.70 -10.00 14.91
N PHE A 14 5.43 -10.33 16.18
CA PHE A 14 4.70 -9.46 17.11
C PHE A 14 5.62 -8.56 17.95
N ALA A 15 6.94 -8.57 17.69
CA ALA A 15 7.85 -7.64 18.32
C ALA A 15 7.54 -6.18 17.90
N SER A 16 7.90 -5.23 18.76
CA SER A 16 7.55 -3.81 18.56
C SER A 16 8.11 -3.22 17.27
N ILE A 17 9.30 -3.65 16.83
CA ILE A 17 9.95 -3.12 15.61
C ILE A 17 9.23 -3.60 14.34
N PRO A 18 9.07 -4.91 14.06
CA PRO A 18 8.35 -5.36 12.87
C PRO A 18 6.91 -4.82 12.81
N LEU A 19 6.22 -4.82 13.95
CA LEU A 19 4.82 -4.39 14.03
C LEU A 19 4.70 -2.88 13.82
N GLY A 20 5.60 -2.08 14.41
CA GLY A 20 5.67 -0.64 14.19
C GLY A 20 5.98 -0.29 12.73
N VAL A 21 6.94 -0.99 12.10
CA VAL A 21 7.26 -0.79 10.67
C VAL A 21 6.08 -1.21 9.79
N ALA A 22 5.47 -2.36 10.04
CA ALA A 22 4.34 -2.84 9.26
C ALA A 22 3.14 -1.89 9.35
N LEU A 23 2.79 -1.44 10.57
CA LEU A 23 1.70 -0.49 10.79
C LEU A 23 2.02 0.90 10.24
N GLY A 24 3.24 1.40 10.43
CA GLY A 24 3.66 2.69 9.90
C GLY A 24 3.65 2.72 8.37
N LEU A 25 4.07 1.62 7.75
CA LEU A 25 4.10 1.48 6.30
C LEU A 25 2.70 1.26 5.71
N PHE A 26 1.86 0.48 6.38
CA PHE A 26 0.47 0.29 6.00
C PHE A 26 -0.30 1.59 6.25
N LEU A 27 -0.55 1.98 7.51
CA LEU A 27 -1.40 3.11 7.87
C LEU A 27 -0.83 4.47 7.46
N GLY A 28 0.48 4.68 7.60
CA GLY A 28 1.11 5.96 7.29
C GLY A 28 1.03 6.30 5.81
N LYS A 29 1.28 5.34 4.93
CA LYS A 29 1.12 5.56 3.48
C LYS A 29 -0.34 5.73 3.07
N GLN A 30 -1.26 4.97 3.67
CA GLN A 30 -2.69 5.13 3.41
C GLN A 30 -3.13 6.55 3.76
N ALA A 31 -2.85 6.98 5.00
CA ALA A 31 -3.24 8.28 5.50
C ALA A 31 -2.58 9.41 4.72
N GLY A 32 -1.29 9.27 4.36
CA GLY A 32 -0.58 10.27 3.57
C GLY A 32 -1.16 10.41 2.15
N VAL A 33 -1.29 9.31 1.42
CA VAL A 33 -1.73 9.35 0.01
C VAL A 33 -3.22 9.67 -0.09
N PHE A 34 -4.07 9.00 0.69
CA PHE A 34 -5.50 9.29 0.68
C PHE A 34 -5.79 10.67 1.25
N GLY A 35 -5.15 11.05 2.36
CA GLY A 35 -5.32 12.37 2.99
C GLY A 35 -4.90 13.50 2.08
N MET A 36 -3.72 13.43 1.45
CA MET A 36 -3.28 14.47 0.53
C MET A 36 -4.12 14.54 -0.73
N THR A 37 -4.57 13.41 -1.26
CA THR A 37 -5.45 13.45 -2.44
C THR A 37 -6.83 14.00 -2.07
N TRP A 38 -7.39 13.60 -0.94
CA TRP A 38 -8.66 14.13 -0.45
C TRP A 38 -8.57 15.64 -0.23
N LEU A 39 -7.46 16.10 0.35
CA LEU A 39 -7.18 17.53 0.52
C LEU A 39 -7.02 18.24 -0.84
N ALA A 40 -6.32 17.65 -1.80
CA ALA A 40 -6.16 18.21 -3.15
C ALA A 40 -7.50 18.34 -3.88
N PHE A 41 -8.41 17.37 -3.74
CA PHE A 41 -9.78 17.47 -4.25
C PHE A 41 -10.59 18.55 -3.52
N ARG A 42 -10.45 18.65 -2.19
CA ARG A 42 -11.18 19.64 -1.39
C ARG A 42 -10.76 21.07 -1.69
N LEU A 43 -9.47 21.28 -1.96
CA LEU A 43 -8.87 22.57 -2.32
C LEU A 43 -9.02 22.90 -3.82
N GLY A 44 -9.58 22.00 -4.63
CA GLY A 44 -9.74 22.20 -6.07
C GLY A 44 -8.43 22.14 -6.88
N LEU A 45 -7.33 21.67 -6.27
CA LEU A 45 -6.02 21.54 -6.91
C LEU A 45 -5.95 20.34 -7.86
N ALA A 46 -6.80 19.34 -7.65
CA ALA A 46 -6.90 18.15 -8.50
C ALA A 46 -8.35 17.91 -8.93
N ARG A 47 -8.54 17.52 -10.20
CA ARG A 47 -9.85 17.15 -10.73
C ARG A 47 -10.01 15.64 -10.67
N LYS A 48 -11.12 15.16 -10.12
CA LYS A 48 -11.44 13.73 -10.10
C LYS A 48 -11.56 13.20 -11.54
N PRO A 49 -10.86 12.13 -11.93
CA PRO A 49 -10.96 11.59 -13.28
C PRO A 49 -12.38 11.12 -13.60
N GLU A 50 -12.87 11.42 -14.81
CA GLU A 50 -14.18 10.98 -15.27
C GLU A 50 -14.25 9.44 -15.30
N GLY A 51 -15.36 8.86 -14.82
CA GLY A 51 -15.55 7.40 -14.75
C GLY A 51 -14.88 6.68 -13.57
N THR A 52 -14.13 7.37 -12.70
CA THR A 52 -13.54 6.72 -11.50
C THR A 52 -14.39 6.88 -10.24
N THR A 53 -14.50 5.81 -9.45
CA THR A 53 -15.15 5.85 -8.13
C THR A 53 -14.13 6.16 -7.03
N LEU A 54 -14.58 6.71 -5.90
CA LEU A 54 -13.71 6.90 -4.72
C LEU A 54 -13.11 5.57 -4.24
N ALA A 55 -13.82 4.45 -4.45
CA ALA A 55 -13.33 3.11 -4.14
C ALA A 55 -12.12 2.69 -4.99
N MET A 56 -12.11 3.01 -6.30
CA MET A 56 -10.93 2.81 -7.14
C MET A 56 -9.75 3.65 -6.66
N PHE A 57 -10.01 4.91 -6.30
CA PHE A 57 -8.97 5.81 -5.82
C PHE A 57 -8.36 5.31 -4.50
N TYR A 58 -9.20 4.84 -3.58
CA TYR A 58 -8.76 4.21 -2.34
C TYR A 58 -7.99 2.91 -2.61
N GLY A 59 -8.42 2.08 -3.56
CA GLY A 59 -7.69 0.89 -4.00
C GLY A 59 -6.29 1.19 -4.55
N VAL A 60 -6.14 2.27 -5.32
CA VAL A 60 -4.83 2.75 -5.79
C VAL A 60 -3.98 3.27 -4.62
N ALA A 61 -4.57 4.04 -3.70
CA ALA A 61 -3.87 4.49 -2.49
C ALA A 61 -3.37 3.31 -1.65
N LEU A 62 -4.14 2.23 -1.52
CA LEU A 62 -3.71 0.99 -0.88
C LEU A 62 -2.48 0.37 -1.56
N LEU A 63 -2.44 0.35 -2.89
CA LEU A 63 -1.31 -0.19 -3.66
C LEU A 63 -0.04 0.65 -3.51
N THR A 64 -0.14 1.97 -3.32
CA THR A 64 1.04 2.80 -3.00
C THR A 64 1.73 2.39 -1.70
N GLY A 65 1.02 1.65 -0.84
CA GLY A 65 1.54 0.99 0.35
C GLY A 65 2.74 0.09 0.07
N VAL A 66 2.80 -0.57 -1.09
CA VAL A 66 3.89 -1.47 -1.48
C VAL A 66 5.20 -0.68 -1.57
N GLY A 67 6.08 -0.86 -0.57
CA GLY A 67 7.24 0.00 -0.35
C GLY A 67 8.56 -0.74 -0.27
N PHE A 68 8.58 -2.04 -0.60
CA PHE A 68 9.67 -2.98 -0.33
C PHE A 68 11.06 -2.36 -0.45
N THR A 69 11.48 -1.91 -1.64
CA THR A 69 12.83 -1.41 -1.89
C THR A 69 13.16 -0.11 -1.14
N MET A 70 12.29 0.90 -1.20
CA MET A 70 12.55 2.19 -0.53
C MET A 70 12.46 2.10 0.99
N SER A 71 11.60 1.22 1.50
CA SER A 71 11.40 1.06 2.95
C SER A 71 12.51 0.21 3.57
N LEU A 72 13.05 -0.76 2.83
CA LEU A 72 14.27 -1.46 3.24
C LEU A 72 15.48 -0.52 3.26
N PHE A 73 15.56 0.42 2.32
CA PHE A 73 16.61 1.43 2.29
C PHE A 73 16.53 2.36 3.50
N ILE A 74 15.35 2.93 3.77
CA ILE A 74 15.12 3.77 4.96
C ILE A 74 15.40 2.97 6.25
N GLY A 75 14.95 1.71 6.29
CA GLY A 75 15.21 0.80 7.40
C GLY A 75 16.68 0.56 7.68
N GLY A 76 17.49 0.41 6.63
CA GLY A 76 18.94 0.25 6.74
C GLY A 76 19.69 1.53 7.13
N LEU A 77 19.09 2.71 6.94
CA LEU A 77 19.64 3.99 7.41
C LEU A 77 19.19 4.32 8.84
N ALA A 78 18.04 3.81 9.26
CA ALA A 78 17.45 4.12 10.56
C ALA A 78 18.02 3.28 11.72
N PHE A 79 18.64 2.14 11.42
CA PHE A 79 19.15 1.22 12.44
C PHE A 79 20.55 0.72 12.06
N ASP A 80 21.49 0.80 13.01
CA ASP A 80 22.86 0.32 12.83
C ASP A 80 23.04 -1.17 13.23
N ASP A 81 22.13 -1.70 14.06
CA ASP A 81 22.17 -3.09 14.53
C ASP A 81 21.56 -4.06 13.50
N ALA A 82 22.35 -5.06 13.09
CA ALA A 82 21.95 -6.11 12.16
C ALA A 82 20.69 -6.89 12.61
N ALA A 83 20.48 -7.07 13.91
CA ALA A 83 19.27 -7.71 14.44
C ALA A 83 18.02 -6.87 14.15
N ASN A 84 18.09 -5.56 14.37
CA ASN A 84 16.99 -4.62 14.12
C ASN A 84 16.72 -4.46 12.62
N ILE A 85 17.76 -4.38 11.78
CA ILE A 85 17.60 -4.35 10.31
C ILE A 85 16.86 -5.61 9.82
N THR A 86 17.13 -6.77 10.43
CA THR A 86 16.48 -8.03 10.11
C THR A 86 14.99 -8.02 10.49
N MET A 87 14.65 -7.45 11.65
CA MET A 87 13.26 -7.20 12.06
C MET A 87 12.53 -6.21 11.14
N VAL A 88 13.20 -5.14 10.70
CA VAL A 88 12.64 -4.17 9.75
C VAL A 88 12.31 -4.84 8.42
N LYS A 89 13.20 -5.70 7.91
CA LYS A 89 12.93 -6.48 6.67
C LYS A 89 11.64 -7.28 6.77
N LEU A 90 11.43 -7.94 7.91
CA LEU A 90 10.22 -8.72 8.17
C LEU A 90 8.97 -7.82 8.17
N GLY A 91 9.02 -6.68 8.87
CA GLY A 91 7.93 -5.71 8.92
C GLY A 91 7.59 -5.12 7.54
N VAL A 92 8.60 -4.75 6.75
CA VAL A 92 8.42 -4.23 5.38
C VAL A 92 7.81 -5.27 4.45
N LEU A 93 8.24 -6.53 4.54
CA LEU A 93 7.68 -7.63 3.75
C LEU A 93 6.21 -7.87 4.11
N ALA A 94 5.91 -8.02 5.41
CA ALA A 94 4.55 -8.24 5.89
C ALA A 94 3.62 -7.08 5.52
N GLY A 95 4.04 -5.84 5.79
CA GLY A 95 3.28 -4.64 5.47
C GLY A 95 3.03 -4.49 3.96
N SER A 96 4.04 -4.71 3.13
CA SER A 96 3.89 -4.62 1.66
C SER A 96 2.94 -5.70 1.11
N LEU A 97 2.99 -6.91 1.66
CA LEU A 97 2.10 -8.00 1.27
C LEU A 97 0.65 -7.69 1.62
N VAL A 98 0.40 -7.21 2.85
CA VAL A 98 -0.93 -6.81 3.30
C VAL A 98 -1.47 -5.64 2.47
N SER A 99 -0.66 -4.62 2.20
CA SER A 99 -1.02 -3.51 1.30
C SER A 99 -1.38 -3.99 -0.10
N GLY A 100 -0.59 -4.91 -0.66
CA GLY A 100 -0.84 -5.48 -1.99
C GLY A 100 -2.14 -6.27 -2.06
N LEU A 101 -2.38 -7.18 -1.10
CA LEU A 101 -3.59 -8.00 -1.04
C LEU A 101 -4.84 -7.15 -0.80
N ALA A 102 -4.77 -6.20 0.14
CA ALA A 102 -5.89 -5.31 0.44
C ALA A 102 -6.19 -4.37 -0.75
N GLY A 103 -5.16 -3.80 -1.37
CA GLY A 103 -5.30 -2.98 -2.58
C GLY A 103 -5.89 -3.74 -3.74
N TYR A 104 -5.41 -4.96 -4.00
CA TYR A 104 -5.97 -5.84 -5.03
C TYR A 104 -7.44 -6.20 -4.74
N GLY A 105 -7.78 -6.57 -3.50
CA GLY A 105 -9.15 -6.91 -3.12
C GLY A 105 -10.12 -5.75 -3.31
N VAL A 106 -9.74 -4.55 -2.85
CA VAL A 106 -10.53 -3.32 -3.03
C VAL A 106 -10.67 -2.97 -4.50
N LEU A 107 -9.58 -3.05 -5.27
CA LEU A 107 -9.61 -2.70 -6.69
C LEU A 107 -10.44 -3.69 -7.50
N ARG A 108 -10.33 -4.99 -7.24
CA ARG A 108 -11.15 -6.04 -7.87
C ARG A 108 -12.64 -5.83 -7.60
N TRP A 109 -12.99 -5.49 -6.36
CA TRP A 109 -14.38 -5.19 -5.99
C TRP A 109 -14.89 -3.89 -6.61
N ALA A 110 -14.05 -2.84 -6.62
CA ALA A 110 -14.40 -1.54 -7.18
C ALA A 110 -14.55 -1.59 -8.72
N LEU A 111 -13.68 -2.34 -9.41
CA LEU A 111 -13.79 -2.59 -10.86
C LEU A 111 -15.02 -3.44 -11.20
N GLY A 112 -15.36 -4.44 -10.39
CA GLY A 112 -16.57 -5.25 -10.56
C GLY A 112 -17.87 -4.46 -10.43
N ARG A 113 -17.85 -3.30 -9.75
CA ARG A 113 -18.99 -2.36 -9.65
C ARG A 113 -18.88 -1.15 -10.58
N GLY A 114 -17.70 -0.90 -11.12
CA GLY A 114 -17.33 0.27 -11.91
C GLY A 114 -17.39 0.08 -13.42
N ALA A 115 -17.94 -1.04 -13.91
CA ALA A 115 -18.28 -1.19 -15.32
C ALA A 115 -19.72 -0.69 -15.62
N PRO A 116 -19.95 0.63 -15.70
CA PRO A 116 -20.89 1.17 -16.67
C PRO A 116 -20.17 1.58 -17.96
N ALA A 117 -20.45 0.84 -19.03
CA ALA A 117 -20.43 1.27 -20.43
C ALA A 117 -19.12 1.87 -21.02
N ALA A 118 -18.10 1.03 -21.21
CA ALA A 118 -17.13 1.21 -22.31
C ALA A 118 -17.52 0.41 -23.58
N SER A 119 -18.81 0.15 -23.79
CA SER A 119 -19.32 -0.59 -24.95
C SER A 119 -20.70 -0.07 -25.38
N ALA A 120 -20.79 1.22 -25.71
CA ALA A 120 -21.91 1.78 -26.48
C ALA A 120 -21.43 2.78 -27.56
N ALA A 121 -20.15 2.74 -27.95
CA ALA A 121 -19.59 3.58 -29.02
C ALA A 121 -18.77 2.78 -30.06
N GLN A 122 -19.05 1.48 -30.19
CA GLN A 122 -18.72 0.68 -31.38
C GLN A 122 -20.01 0.05 -31.89
N GLY A 123 -20.78 0.88 -32.58
CA GLY A 123 -22.07 0.51 -33.14
C GLY A 123 -22.61 1.67 -33.95
N ASN A 124 -22.39 1.58 -35.27
CA ASN A 124 -23.02 2.34 -36.35
C ASN A 124 -22.30 3.63 -36.82
N GLY A 125 -21.81 3.56 -38.05
CA GLY A 125 -21.11 4.59 -38.81
C GLY A 125 -20.30 3.94 -39.91
#